data_AF-A0A961KX24-F1
#
_entry.id   AF-A0A961KX24-F1
#
_cell.length_a   1.000
_cell.length_b   1.000
_cell.length_c   1.000
_cell.angle_alpha   90.00
_cell.angle_beta   90.00
_cell.angle_gamma   90.00
#
_symmetry.space_group_name_H-M   'P 1'
#
loop_
_entity.id
_entity.type
_entity.pdbx_description
1 polymer ?
#
loop_
_entity_poly.entity_id
_entity_poly.type
_entity_poly.pdbx_seq_one_letter_code
_entity_poly.pdbx_strand_id
1 'polypeptide(L)' 'VADTGPGLPPKARENLFRPFSGGVRQGGTGLGLVIAAELVKGHGGSLTLDETAREGTTFVVDIPAPK' A
#
# COMPACT_ATOMS: atom_id res chain seq x y z
N VAL A 1 -1.42 -8.48 4.37
CA VAL A 1 -0.16 -8.83 3.68
C VAL A 1 0.97 -8.25 4.49
N ALA A 2 1.97 -9.06 4.87
CA ALA A 2 3.12 -8.61 5.66
C ALA A 2 4.42 -8.95 4.93
N ASP A 3 5.40 -8.05 5.00
CA ASP A 3 6.77 -8.25 4.52
C ASP A 3 7.78 -8.03 5.65
N THR A 4 9.03 -8.42 5.41
CA THR A 4 10.18 -8.23 6.31
C THR A 4 11.22 -7.25 5.75
N GLY A 5 10.77 -6.29 4.94
CA GLY A 5 11.60 -5.24 4.36
C GLY A 5 11.94 -4.12 5.37
N PRO A 6 12.70 -3.09 4.96
CA PRO A 6 13.21 -2.04 5.85
C PRO A 6 12.14 -1.03 6.31
N GLY A 7 10.87 -1.29 6.04
CA GLY A 7 9.77 -0.36 6.26
C GLY A 7 9.69 0.79 5.26
N LEU A 8 8.74 1.69 5.52
CA LEU A 8 8.47 2.86 4.72
C LEU A 8 8.96 4.14 5.41
N PRO A 9 9.76 4.98 4.72
CA PRO A 9 10.10 6.32 5.18
C PRO A 9 8.85 7.18 5.41
N PRO A 10 8.86 8.14 6.34
CA PRO A 10 7.70 9.01 6.62
C PRO A 10 7.13 9.69 5.36
N LYS A 11 8.00 10.23 4.50
CA LYS A 11 7.60 10.85 3.22
C LYS A 11 6.92 9.88 2.25
N ALA A 12 7.31 8.60 2.29
CA ALA A 12 6.66 7.57 1.47
C ALA A 12 5.26 7.28 2.02
N ARG A 13 5.07 7.25 3.34
CA ARG A 13 3.76 7.01 3.98
C ARG A 13 2.71 8.03 3.57
N GLU A 14 3.09 9.31 3.51
CA GLU A 14 2.22 10.41 3.09
C GLU A 14 1.77 10.32 1.62
N ASN A 15 2.52 9.60 0.79
CA ASN A 15 2.30 9.53 -0.66
C ASN A 15 2.01 8.10 -1.16
N LEU A 16 1.77 7.13 -0.26
CA LEU A 16 1.55 5.71 -0.59
C LEU A 16 0.49 5.49 -1.66
N PHE A 17 -0.62 6.22 -1.58
CA PHE A 17 -1.76 6.08 -2.48
C PHE A 17 -1.82 7.18 -3.55
N ARG A 18 -0.70 7.89 -3.77
CA ARG A 18 -0.61 8.92 -4.81
C ARG A 18 0.14 8.37 -6.03
N PRO A 19 -0.42 8.54 -7.25
CA PRO A 19 0.25 8.16 -8.49
C PRO A 19 1.66 8.77 -8.59
N PHE A 20 2.60 8.03 -9.17
CA PHE A 20 3.95 8.50 -9.50
C PHE A 20 4.82 8.97 -8.33
N SER A 21 4.49 8.58 -7.10
CA SER A 21 5.22 9.02 -5.89
C SER A 21 6.62 8.44 -5.71
N GLY A 22 7.19 7.82 -6.75
CA GLY A 22 8.58 7.32 -6.77
C GLY A 22 8.79 6.13 -5.84
N GLY A 23 8.85 4.93 -6.41
CA GLY A 23 9.18 3.73 -5.63
C GLY A 23 10.56 3.83 -4.99
N VAL A 24 10.68 3.36 -3.74
CA VAL A 24 11.95 3.24 -3.00
C VAL A 24 12.98 2.34 -3.72
N ARG A 25 12.54 1.56 -4.73
CA ARG A 25 13.41 0.80 -5.64
C ARG A 25 13.60 1.52 -6.97
N GLN A 26 14.84 1.60 -7.45
CA GLN A 26 15.17 1.98 -8.83
C GLN A 26 14.33 1.13 -9.80
N GLY A 27 13.41 1.77 -10.53
CA GLY A 27 12.54 1.12 -11.53
C GLY A 27 11.06 0.93 -11.13
N GLY A 28 10.67 1.23 -9.88
CA GLY A 28 9.27 1.19 -9.47
C GLY A 28 8.49 2.44 -9.87
N THR A 29 7.48 2.30 -10.73
CA THR A 29 6.61 3.42 -11.17
C THR A 29 5.76 4.03 -10.05
N GLY A 30 5.67 3.36 -8.90
CA GLY A 30 4.82 3.77 -7.77
C GLY A 30 3.32 3.56 -8.04
N LEU A 31 2.95 2.86 -9.10
CA LEU A 31 1.55 2.69 -9.50
C LEU A 31 0.88 1.47 -8.85
N GLY A 32 1.64 0.46 -8.43
CA GLY A 32 1.08 -0.82 -7.96
C GLY A 32 0.09 -0.66 -6.80
N LEU A 33 0.45 0.14 -5.79
CA LEU A 33 -0.41 0.34 -4.61
C LEU A 33 -1.62 1.22 -4.92
N VAL A 34 -1.48 2.19 -5.83
CA VAL A 34 -2.58 3.02 -6.32
C VAL A 34 -3.62 2.16 -7.02
N ILE A 35 -3.18 1.31 -7.95
CA ILE A 35 -4.06 0.37 -8.67
C ILE A 35 -4.74 -0.59 -7.69
N ALA A 36 -3.99 -1.15 -6.73
CA ALA A 36 -4.57 -2.02 -5.72
C ALA A 36 -5.65 -1.32 -4.88
N ALA A 37 -5.40 -0.08 -4.45
CA ALA A 37 -6.38 0.70 -3.68
C ALA A 37 -7.63 1.03 -4.50
N GLU A 38 -7.49 1.38 -5.78
CA GLU A 38 -8.61 1.63 -6.68
C GLU A 38 -9.45 0.37 -6.92
N LEU A 39 -8.80 -0.77 -7.15
CA LEU A 39 -9.48 -2.06 -7.31
C LEU A 39 -10.26 -2.42 -6.05
N VAL A 40 -9.62 -2.39 -4.89
CA VAL A 40 -10.27 -2.71 -3.61
C VAL A 40 -11.45 -1.77 -3.34
N LYS A 41 -11.29 -0.46 -3.60
CA LYS A 41 -12.38 0.51 -3.50
C LYS A 41 -13.53 0.21 -4.47
N GLY A 42 -13.22 -0.22 -5.70
CA GLY A 42 -14.21 -0.66 -6.70
C GLY A 42 -15.04 -1.86 -6.23
N HIS A 43 -14.49 -2.69 -5.34
CA HIS A 43 -15.21 -3.80 -4.69
C HIS A 43 -15.92 -3.39 -3.38
N GLY A 44 -16.01 -2.09 -3.09
CA GLY A 44 -16.60 -1.58 -1.84
C GLY A 44 -15.73 -1.79 -0.60
N GLY A 45 -14.46 -2.14 -0.79
CA GLY A 45 -13.49 -2.38 0.27
C GLY A 45 -12.59 -1.19 0.58
N SER A 46 -11.60 -1.43 1.43
CA SER A 46 -10.52 -0.49 1.74
C SER A 46 -9.14 -1.17 1.81
N LEU A 47 -8.10 -0.43 1.42
CA LEU A 47 -6.70 -0.85 1.54
C LEU A 47 -5.97 0.15 2.44
N THR A 48 -5.42 -0.32 3.55
CA THR A 48 -4.78 0.51 4.58
C THR A 48 -3.37 0.01 4.88
N LEU A 49 -2.52 0.94 5.30
CA LEU A 49 -1.26 0.63 5.96
C LEU A 49 -1.55 0.42 7.45
N ASP A 50 -1.29 -0.77 7.96
CA ASP A 50 -1.51 -1.14 9.37
C ASP A 50 -0.26 -0.82 10.20
N GLU A 51 0.88 -1.39 9.80
CA GLU A 51 2.16 -1.19 10.47
C GLU A 51 3.30 -1.02 9.47
N THR A 52 4.29 -0.18 9.80
CA THR A 52 5.56 -0.19 9.08
C THR A 52 6.70 0.28 9.98
N ALA A 53 7.69 -0.59 10.11
CA ALA A 53 8.85 -0.43 10.96
C ALA A 53 10.09 -1.01 10.26
N ARG A 54 11.26 -0.99 10.92
CA ARG A 54 12.50 -1.49 10.30
C ARG A 54 12.46 -3.00 10.04
N GLU A 55 11.56 -3.69 10.74
CA GLU A 55 11.37 -5.12 10.73
C GLU A 55 10.40 -5.57 9.62
N GLY A 56 9.64 -4.65 9.01
CA GLY A 56 8.65 -5.01 8.00
C GLY A 56 7.56 -3.97 7.75
N THR A 57 6.69 -4.28 6.81
CA THR A 57 5.47 -3.51 6.52
C THR A 57 4.27 -4.43 6.39
N THR A 58 3.15 -4.03 6.98
CA THR A 58 1.87 -4.73 6.92
C THR A 58 0.80 -3.84 6.30
N PHE A 59 0.14 -4.35 5.26
CA PHE A 59 -1.04 -3.77 4.64
C PHE A 59 -2.26 -4.65 4.87
N VAL A 60 -3.41 -4.02 5.09
CA VAL A 60 -4.69 -4.68 5.31
C VAL A 60 -5.64 -4.35 4.16
N VAL A 61 -6.31 -5.38 3.65
CA VAL A 61 -7.35 -5.28 2.63
C VAL A 61 -8.64 -5.78 3.28
N ASP A 62 -9.61 -4.88 3.40
CA ASP A 62 -10.96 -5.21 3.87
C ASP A 62 -11.92 -5.15 2.69
N ILE A 63 -12.68 -6.23 2.45
CA ILE A 63 -13.68 -6.30 1.38
C ILE A 63 -14.99 -6.83 1.97
N PRO A 64 -16.15 -6.24 1.64
CA PRO A 64 -17.44 -6.76 2.05
C PRO A 64 -17.65 -8.20 1.60
N ALA A 65 -18.16 -9.04 2.49
CA ALA A 65 -18.58 -10.39 2.10
C ALA A 65 -19.76 -10.31 1.11
N PRO A 66 -19.82 -11.20 0.11
CA PRO A 66 -21.01 -11.33 -0.72
C PRO A 66 -22.23 -11.65 0.16
N LYS A 67 -23.39 -11.15 -0.26
CA LYS A 67 -24.68 -11.45 0.39
C LYS A 67 -25.13 -12.88 0.12
#